data_AF-A0A2E2MR99-F1
#
_entry.id   AF-A0A2E2MR99-F1
#
_cell.length_a   1.000
_cell.length_b   1.000
_cell.length_c   1.000
_cell.angle_alpha   90.00
_cell.angle_beta   90.00
_cell.angle_gamma   90.00
#
_symmetry.space_group_name_H-M   'P 1'
#
loop_
_entity.id
_entity.type
_entity.pdbx_description
1 polymer ?
#
loop_
_entity_poly.entity_id
_entity_poly.type
_entity_poly.pdbx_seq_one_letter_code
_entity_poly.pdbx_strand_id
1 'polypeptide(L)'
;MTDPHGHEGHGSHDRSAKYQENSLSLTGAVSLGTGVMIGAGIFALTGQVAELAGEWFPFAFLAAAIIVGFSAYSYVKMSNAYPSAGGIAMFLEKAYGKTMMTGACGLLMYFSMVINESLVARTFGTYTLQLFDVDADKNWLVPAMGIGLLTFAFFVNVLSNRFIQTFSFVMAFLKIGGIAVFAVGGLWLTGFTFKSVSVDPATTSAGGFLGATALAILAYKGFTTITNSGGEIVEPNKNVGRAIIVSIVICVVIYFLVALAVGGNLTIEEIVRARDFALAEAARPAFGKTGLWFTVAFAIIATVSGVIASVFAVSRMLAMLTDMKLVPHSHFGMPGDIQRHTLVYTIVLAMLLTAFFDLGRIAALGAIFYIIMDIVVHWGVLRHLRKEVNASATVLIIAIVMDVVVLGALLVIKAQSDMTVIYSAAVGIALVFFGEKLFLRRTG
;
A
#
# COMPACT_ATOMS: atom_id res chain seq x y z
N MET A 1 21.38 48.10 -43.77
CA MET A 1 20.62 46.95 -44.29
C MET A 1 20.79 45.84 -43.24
N THR A 2 19.94 45.64 -42.23
CA THR A 2 18.55 45.10 -42.25
C THR A 2 18.45 43.85 -43.13
N ASP A 3 17.98 42.67 -42.74
CA ASP A 3 17.52 42.02 -41.49
C ASP A 3 17.40 40.50 -41.87
N PRO A 4 16.65 39.62 -41.19
CA PRO A 4 17.07 38.52 -40.33
C PRO A 4 16.83 37.11 -40.94
N HIS A 5 17.22 36.05 -40.23
CA HIS A 5 16.33 34.92 -39.90
C HIS A 5 17.09 33.96 -38.98
N GLY A 6 16.93 34.18 -37.68
CA GLY A 6 17.19 33.16 -36.68
C GLY A 6 16.17 32.04 -36.84
N HIS A 7 16.64 30.84 -37.15
CA HIS A 7 15.84 29.64 -36.95
C HIS A 7 15.84 29.33 -35.45
N GLU A 8 14.78 29.77 -34.78
CA GLU A 8 14.39 29.28 -33.46
C GLU A 8 14.23 27.76 -33.55
N GLY A 9 15.16 27.04 -32.91
CA GLY A 9 14.98 25.63 -32.62
C GLY A 9 13.80 25.50 -31.67
N HIS A 10 12.66 25.04 -32.20
CA HIS A 10 11.56 24.56 -31.38
C HIS A 10 12.09 23.50 -30.42
N GLY A 11 12.29 23.90 -29.16
CA GLY A 11 12.58 23.00 -28.06
C GLY A 11 11.45 21.99 -27.97
N SER A 12 11.73 20.75 -28.35
CA SER A 12 10.95 19.62 -27.88
C SER A 12 11.02 19.68 -26.35
N HIS A 13 9.90 20.09 -25.74
CA HIS A 13 9.75 20.01 -24.30
C HIS A 13 9.89 18.53 -23.91
N ASP A 14 11.09 18.16 -23.50
CA ASP A 14 11.42 16.93 -22.80
C ASP A 14 10.65 16.94 -21.46
N ARG A 15 9.40 16.46 -21.52
CA ARG A 15 8.45 16.35 -20.39
C ARG A 15 8.42 14.93 -19.81
N SER A 16 9.50 14.17 -20.02
CA SER A 16 9.71 12.92 -19.29
C SER A 16 9.91 13.25 -17.80
N ALA A 17 9.42 12.40 -16.90
CA ALA A 17 9.62 12.58 -15.47
C ALA A 17 11.14 12.53 -15.15
N LYS A 18 11.79 13.70 -15.00
CA LYS A 18 13.21 13.81 -14.67
C LYS A 18 13.44 13.40 -13.22
N TYR A 19 14.03 12.23 -13.00
CA TYR A 19 14.47 11.77 -11.69
C TYR A 19 15.99 11.89 -11.56
N GLN A 20 16.46 12.06 -10.32
CA GLN A 20 17.88 12.16 -10.01
C GLN A 20 18.40 10.80 -9.56
N GLU A 21 19.27 10.19 -10.36
CA GLU A 21 19.98 8.97 -9.96
C GLU A 21 20.72 9.17 -8.64
N ASN A 22 20.79 8.12 -7.83
CA ASN A 22 21.47 8.12 -6.53
C ASN A 22 20.96 9.18 -5.51
N SER A 23 19.74 9.68 -5.68
CA SER A 23 19.12 10.64 -4.75
C SER A 23 18.56 9.99 -3.49
N LEU A 24 18.37 8.66 -3.48
CA LEU A 24 17.82 7.92 -2.34
C LEU A 24 18.81 6.89 -1.79
N SER A 25 19.16 7.01 -0.51
CA SER A 25 20.01 6.01 0.16
C SER A 25 19.23 4.71 0.44
N LEU A 26 19.94 3.61 0.72
CA LEU A 26 19.33 2.35 1.16
C LEU A 26 18.44 2.56 2.40
N THR A 27 18.92 3.32 3.39
CA THR A 27 18.14 3.63 4.59
C THR A 27 16.93 4.48 4.27
N GLY A 28 17.06 5.45 3.36
CA GLY A 28 15.94 6.24 2.84
C GLY A 28 14.86 5.37 2.17
N ALA A 29 15.28 4.38 1.38
CA ALA A 29 14.38 3.41 0.75
C ALA A 29 13.67 2.52 1.77
N VAL A 30 14.38 2.05 2.80
CA VAL A 30 13.78 1.28 3.91
C VAL A 30 12.76 2.12 4.67
N SER A 31 13.09 3.38 4.97
CA SER A 31 12.19 4.34 5.62
C SER A 31 10.94 4.62 4.78
N LEU A 32 11.07 4.71 3.45
CA LEU A 32 9.96 4.89 2.54
C LEU A 32 9.02 3.68 2.57
N GLY A 33 9.56 2.47 2.43
CA GLY A 33 8.77 1.23 2.41
C GLY A 33 8.07 0.93 3.73
N THR A 34 8.84 0.89 4.83
CA THR A 34 8.26 0.76 6.18
C THR A 34 7.28 1.89 6.47
N GLY A 35 7.54 3.07 5.88
CA GLY A 35 6.73 4.25 6.03
C GLY A 35 5.29 4.06 5.57
N VAL A 36 5.14 3.56 4.34
CA VAL A 36 3.85 3.27 3.73
C VAL A 36 3.19 2.05 4.37
N MET A 37 3.96 0.99 4.61
CA MET A 37 3.45 -0.23 5.24
C MET A 37 2.78 0.09 6.59
N ILE A 38 3.53 0.72 7.51
CA ILE A 38 3.06 0.97 8.89
C ILE A 38 1.81 1.87 8.90
N GLY A 39 1.79 2.91 8.07
CA GLY A 39 0.71 3.90 8.06
C GLY A 39 -0.64 3.33 7.63
N ALA A 40 -0.66 2.37 6.71
CA ALA A 40 -1.89 1.74 6.22
C ALA A 40 -2.21 0.42 6.93
N GLY A 41 -1.16 -0.32 7.31
CA GLY A 41 -1.29 -1.72 7.66
C GLY A 41 -1.88 -1.95 9.03
N ILE A 42 -1.02 -1.89 10.05
CA ILE A 42 -1.40 -2.34 11.40
C ILE A 42 -2.47 -1.44 12.04
N PHE A 43 -2.46 -0.14 11.78
CA PHE A 43 -3.44 0.78 12.36
C PHE A 43 -4.85 0.59 11.81
N ALA A 44 -5.00 0.28 10.52
CA ALA A 44 -6.31 0.19 9.86
C ALA A 44 -6.88 -1.23 9.88
N LEU A 45 -6.01 -2.26 9.82
CA LEU A 45 -6.45 -3.62 9.53
C LEU A 45 -6.55 -4.51 10.76
N THR A 46 -5.96 -4.14 11.91
CA THR A 46 -5.91 -5.04 13.08
C THR A 46 -7.29 -5.51 13.53
N GLY A 47 -8.27 -4.62 13.68
CA GLY A 47 -9.62 -5.00 14.09
C GLY A 47 -10.35 -5.88 13.07
N GLN A 48 -10.18 -5.60 11.78
CA GLN A 48 -10.79 -6.38 10.69
C GLN A 48 -10.15 -7.77 10.56
N VAL A 49 -8.84 -7.87 10.76
CA VAL A 49 -8.12 -9.15 10.78
C VAL A 49 -8.54 -9.95 12.00
N ALA A 50 -8.70 -9.32 13.17
CA ALA A 50 -9.19 -9.98 14.39
C ALA A 50 -10.64 -10.45 14.29
N GLU A 51 -11.50 -9.70 13.60
CA GLU A 51 -12.87 -10.14 13.34
C GLU A 51 -12.94 -11.44 12.54
N LEU A 52 -12.04 -11.62 11.56
CA LEU A 52 -12.03 -12.80 10.69
C LEU A 52 -11.23 -13.97 11.27
N ALA A 53 -10.09 -13.69 11.92
CA ALA A 53 -9.18 -14.70 12.44
C ALA A 53 -9.35 -14.97 13.95
N GLY A 54 -10.25 -14.27 14.64
CA GLY A 54 -10.45 -14.43 16.07
C GLY A 54 -9.12 -14.35 16.83
N GLU A 55 -8.90 -15.32 17.71
CA GLU A 55 -7.70 -15.41 18.55
C GLU A 55 -6.41 -15.67 17.76
N TRP A 56 -6.52 -16.02 16.48
CA TRP A 56 -5.38 -16.31 15.59
C TRP A 56 -4.93 -15.11 14.77
N PHE A 57 -5.50 -13.92 15.01
CA PHE A 57 -5.18 -12.71 14.23
C PHE A 57 -3.69 -12.32 14.20
N PRO A 58 -2.86 -12.53 15.26
CA PRO A 58 -1.43 -12.26 15.15
C PRO A 58 -0.75 -13.21 14.16
N PHE A 59 -1.21 -14.45 14.09
CA PHE A 59 -0.71 -15.45 13.14
C PHE A 59 -1.19 -15.20 11.72
N ALA A 60 -2.35 -14.56 11.52
CA ALA A 60 -2.79 -14.12 10.19
C ALA A 60 -1.85 -13.04 9.62
N PHE A 61 -1.36 -12.11 10.45
CA PHE A 61 -0.31 -11.17 10.05
C PHE A 61 1.01 -11.87 9.71
N LEU A 62 1.38 -12.93 10.43
CA LEU A 62 2.59 -13.70 10.13
C LEU A 62 2.45 -14.51 8.83
N ALA A 63 1.30 -15.17 8.64
CA ALA A 63 0.98 -15.88 7.41
C ALA A 63 1.00 -14.95 6.19
N ALA A 64 0.41 -13.75 6.32
CA ALA A 64 0.45 -12.74 5.27
C ALA A 64 1.88 -12.31 4.92
N ALA A 65 2.74 -12.17 5.93
CA ALA A 65 4.14 -11.85 5.73
C ALA A 65 4.91 -12.96 5.00
N ILE A 66 4.61 -14.23 5.28
CA ILE A 66 5.20 -15.37 4.57
C ILE A 66 4.80 -15.31 3.09
N ILE A 67 3.51 -15.15 2.79
CA ILE A 67 3.01 -15.03 1.41
C ILE A 67 3.70 -13.86 0.70
N VAL A 68 3.73 -12.69 1.34
CA VAL A 68 4.40 -11.50 0.80
C VAL A 68 5.89 -11.71 0.63
N GLY A 69 6.55 -12.51 1.46
CA GLY A 69 7.95 -12.90 1.27
C GLY A 69 8.18 -13.69 -0.02
N PHE A 70 7.27 -14.63 -0.34
CA PHE A 70 7.27 -15.33 -1.62
C PHE A 70 6.97 -14.39 -2.78
N SER A 71 6.00 -13.49 -2.65
CA SER A 71 5.70 -12.49 -3.67
C SER A 71 6.89 -11.56 -3.92
N ALA A 72 7.49 -11.01 -2.86
CA ALA A 72 8.60 -10.07 -2.92
C ALA A 72 9.82 -10.63 -3.67
N TYR A 73 9.98 -11.96 -3.73
CA TYR A 73 11.04 -12.60 -4.50
C TYR A 73 11.04 -12.18 -5.98
N SER A 74 9.86 -12.15 -6.64
CA SER A 74 9.76 -11.76 -8.05
C SER A 74 10.11 -10.28 -8.24
N TYR A 75 9.63 -9.41 -7.33
CA TYR A 75 9.96 -7.99 -7.31
C TYR A 75 11.44 -7.75 -7.10
N VAL A 76 12.09 -8.44 -6.15
CA VAL A 76 13.53 -8.31 -5.91
C VAL A 76 14.33 -8.71 -7.15
N LYS A 77 13.97 -9.82 -7.80
CA LYS A 77 14.64 -10.28 -9.02
C LYS A 77 14.46 -9.30 -10.17
N MET A 78 13.26 -8.77 -10.35
CA MET A 78 12.94 -7.79 -11.38
C MET A 78 13.59 -6.43 -11.10
N SER A 79 13.55 -5.94 -9.86
CA SER A 79 14.20 -4.70 -9.44
C SER A 79 15.72 -4.74 -9.59
N ASN A 80 16.35 -5.88 -9.31
CA ASN A 80 17.79 -6.02 -9.44
C ASN A 80 18.25 -6.12 -10.90
N ALA A 81 17.37 -6.55 -11.82
CA ALA A 81 17.67 -6.65 -13.25
C ALA A 81 17.26 -5.38 -14.03
N TYR A 82 16.14 -4.76 -13.64
CA TYR A 82 15.53 -3.62 -14.32
C TYR A 82 15.08 -2.55 -13.31
N PRO A 83 16.01 -1.91 -12.58
CA PRO A 83 15.65 -0.82 -11.68
C PRO A 83 15.07 0.37 -12.46
N SER A 84 13.96 0.94 -12.00
CA SER A 84 13.26 2.01 -12.71
C SER A 84 12.48 2.95 -11.78
N ALA A 85 12.07 4.10 -12.32
CA ALA A 85 11.32 5.17 -11.68
C ALA A 85 9.78 4.98 -11.64
N GLY A 86 9.30 3.75 -11.86
CA GLY A 86 7.88 3.36 -11.82
C GLY A 86 7.65 1.85 -11.65
N GLY A 87 8.69 1.13 -11.21
CA GLY A 87 8.63 -0.22 -10.65
C GLY A 87 7.83 -1.22 -11.48
N ILE A 88 6.61 -1.48 -11.01
CA ILE A 88 5.69 -2.48 -11.57
C ILE A 88 5.37 -2.22 -13.04
N ALA A 89 5.24 -0.96 -13.46
CA ALA A 89 4.98 -0.64 -14.87
C ALA A 89 6.07 -1.20 -15.80
N MET A 90 7.33 -1.06 -15.39
CA MET A 90 8.49 -1.63 -16.09
C MET A 90 8.48 -3.16 -16.06
N PHE A 91 8.09 -3.77 -14.94
CA PHE A 91 8.08 -5.24 -14.82
C PHE A 91 7.07 -5.87 -15.76
N LEU A 92 5.88 -5.28 -15.83
CA LEU A 92 4.82 -5.72 -16.73
C LEU A 92 5.22 -5.50 -18.20
N GLU A 93 5.85 -4.37 -18.55
CA GLU A 93 6.30 -4.14 -19.93
C GLU A 93 7.42 -5.11 -20.33
N LYS A 94 8.37 -5.40 -19.44
CA LYS A 94 9.38 -6.43 -19.72
C LYS A 94 8.76 -7.80 -19.91
N ALA A 95 7.74 -8.15 -19.13
CA ALA A 95 7.13 -9.48 -19.18
C ALA A 95 6.16 -9.65 -20.36
N TYR A 96 5.42 -8.60 -20.75
CA TYR A 96 4.30 -8.70 -21.69
C TYR A 96 4.40 -7.72 -22.87
N GLY A 97 5.46 -6.91 -22.96
CA GLY A 97 5.60 -5.86 -23.96
C GLY A 97 4.57 -4.75 -23.78
N LYS A 98 4.36 -3.96 -24.83
CA LYS A 98 3.33 -2.91 -24.86
C LYS A 98 1.98 -3.48 -25.25
N THR A 99 1.39 -4.26 -24.35
CA THR A 99 0.12 -4.95 -24.59
C THR A 99 -0.97 -4.50 -23.63
N MET A 100 -2.21 -4.87 -23.95
CA MET A 100 -3.37 -4.66 -23.08
C MET A 100 -3.17 -5.26 -21.68
N MET A 101 -2.43 -6.37 -21.56
CA MET A 101 -2.13 -6.98 -20.25
C MET A 101 -1.31 -6.03 -19.38
N THR A 102 -0.30 -5.38 -19.97
CA THR A 102 0.58 -4.42 -19.29
C THR A 102 -0.19 -3.21 -18.79
N GLY A 103 -0.97 -2.56 -19.67
CA GLY A 103 -1.77 -1.38 -19.30
C GLY A 103 -2.83 -1.72 -18.26
N ALA A 104 -3.62 -2.78 -18.48
CA ALA A 104 -4.69 -3.18 -17.58
C ALA A 104 -4.17 -3.59 -16.19
N CYS A 105 -3.13 -4.42 -16.11
CA CYS A 105 -2.57 -4.83 -14.81
C CYS A 105 -1.82 -3.69 -14.12
N GLY A 106 -1.17 -2.80 -14.88
CA GLY A 106 -0.60 -1.57 -14.35
C GLY A 106 -1.67 -0.68 -13.71
N LEU A 107 -2.84 -0.55 -14.36
CA LEU A 107 -3.99 0.15 -13.81
C LEU A 107 -4.58 -0.56 -12.58
N LEU A 108 -4.69 -1.89 -12.56
CA LEU A 108 -5.12 -2.63 -11.36
C LEU A 108 -4.22 -2.34 -10.16
N MET A 109 -2.90 -2.32 -10.35
CA MET A 109 -1.96 -1.92 -9.31
C MET A 109 -2.20 -0.48 -8.88
N TYR A 110 -2.31 0.46 -9.84
CA TYR A 110 -2.60 1.87 -9.57
C TYR A 110 -3.86 2.03 -8.72
N PHE A 111 -4.99 1.46 -9.14
CA PHE A 111 -6.24 1.50 -8.39
C PHE A 111 -6.09 0.90 -6.98
N SER A 112 -5.40 -0.23 -6.85
CA SER A 112 -5.12 -0.84 -5.55
C SER A 112 -4.29 0.08 -4.64
N MET A 113 -3.33 0.85 -5.18
CA MET A 113 -2.55 1.81 -4.38
C MET A 113 -3.37 3.06 -4.00
N VAL A 114 -4.22 3.58 -4.89
CA VAL A 114 -5.15 4.69 -4.58
C VAL A 114 -6.18 4.29 -3.51
N ILE A 115 -6.68 3.06 -3.58
CA ILE A 115 -7.53 2.46 -2.54
C ILE A 115 -6.80 2.46 -1.19
N ASN A 116 -5.51 2.11 -1.17
CA ASN A 116 -4.70 2.13 0.05
C ASN A 116 -4.54 3.56 0.62
N GLU A 117 -4.39 4.58 -0.22
CA GLU A 117 -4.36 5.98 0.23
C GLU A 117 -5.67 6.39 0.90
N SER A 118 -6.79 5.91 0.36
CA SER A 118 -8.12 6.15 0.93
C SER A 118 -8.30 5.45 2.28
N LEU A 119 -7.78 4.22 2.41
CA LEU A 119 -7.75 3.48 3.67
C LEU A 119 -6.95 4.23 4.74
N VAL A 120 -5.76 4.71 4.40
CA VAL A 120 -4.89 5.50 5.30
C VAL A 120 -5.58 6.80 5.70
N ALA A 121 -6.21 7.49 4.75
CA ALA A 121 -6.90 8.76 4.99
C ALA A 121 -8.10 8.59 5.95
N ARG A 122 -8.89 7.53 5.78
CA ARG A 122 -9.96 7.21 6.74
C ARG A 122 -9.42 6.81 8.10
N THR A 123 -8.34 6.02 8.14
CA THR A 123 -7.66 5.65 9.39
C THR A 123 -7.22 6.90 10.16
N PHE A 124 -6.60 7.87 9.49
CA PHE A 124 -6.27 9.15 10.09
C PHE A 124 -7.50 9.84 10.71
N GLY A 125 -8.61 9.89 9.99
CA GLY A 125 -9.85 10.47 10.48
C GLY A 125 -10.36 9.75 11.74
N THR A 126 -10.39 8.42 11.73
CA THR A 126 -10.85 7.62 12.87
C THR A 126 -9.98 7.82 14.11
N TYR A 127 -8.64 7.80 13.97
CA TYR A 127 -7.75 8.05 15.11
C TYR A 127 -7.82 9.50 15.60
N THR A 128 -7.91 10.48 14.70
CA THR A 128 -7.97 11.90 15.07
C THR A 128 -9.22 12.22 15.88
N LEU A 129 -10.36 11.63 15.53
CA LEU A 129 -11.63 11.87 16.22
C LEU A 129 -11.66 11.32 17.66
N GLN A 130 -10.81 10.33 17.97
CA GLN A 130 -10.64 9.83 19.35
C GLN A 130 -10.11 10.89 20.31
N LEU A 131 -9.43 11.94 19.84
CA LEU A 131 -8.96 13.05 20.69
C LEU A 131 -10.11 13.93 21.19
N PHE A 132 -11.25 13.93 20.50
CA PHE A 132 -12.38 14.79 20.77
C PHE A 132 -13.54 14.07 21.45
N ASP A 133 -13.35 12.79 21.81
CA ASP A 133 -14.39 11.90 22.36
C ASP A 133 -15.67 11.90 21.51
N VAL A 134 -15.48 12.09 20.19
CA VAL A 134 -16.56 12.06 19.22
C VAL A 134 -16.74 10.63 18.79
N ASP A 135 -17.90 10.05 19.08
CA ASP A 135 -18.28 8.75 18.52
C ASP A 135 -18.07 8.80 17.01
N ALA A 136 -17.21 7.90 16.52
CA ALA A 136 -16.90 7.76 15.10
C ALA A 136 -18.15 7.45 14.24
N ASP A 137 -19.27 7.14 14.90
CA ASP A 137 -20.62 7.03 14.36
C ASP A 137 -21.15 8.33 13.73
N LYS A 138 -20.48 9.48 13.93
CA LYS A 138 -20.66 10.67 13.07
C LYS A 138 -20.05 10.41 11.69
N ASN A 139 -20.80 9.65 10.89
CA ASN A 139 -20.42 9.02 9.62
C ASN A 139 -19.76 9.95 8.57
N TRP A 140 -19.93 11.27 8.67
CA TRP A 140 -19.34 12.23 7.73
C TRP A 140 -18.01 12.84 8.19
N LEU A 141 -17.68 12.82 9.49
CA LEU A 141 -16.45 13.45 10.00
C LEU A 141 -15.20 12.65 9.67
N VAL A 142 -15.26 11.31 9.76
CA VAL A 142 -14.15 10.43 9.35
C VAL A 142 -13.75 10.69 7.89
N PRO A 143 -14.66 10.64 6.90
CA PRO A 143 -14.30 10.95 5.52
C PRO A 143 -13.91 12.41 5.32
N ALA A 144 -14.50 13.38 6.05
CA ALA A 144 -14.09 14.78 5.96
C ALA A 144 -12.64 15.01 6.42
N MET A 145 -12.22 14.38 7.53
CA MET A 145 -10.83 14.41 8.00
C MET A 145 -9.88 13.72 7.02
N GLY A 146 -10.30 12.59 6.44
CA GLY A 146 -9.54 11.90 5.40
C GLY A 146 -9.35 12.75 4.13
N ILE A 147 -10.39 13.43 3.66
CA ILE A 147 -10.30 14.37 2.54
C ILE A 147 -9.39 15.55 2.88
N GLY A 148 -9.47 16.08 4.11
CA GLY A 148 -8.56 17.10 4.61
C GLY A 148 -7.10 16.65 4.57
N LEU A 149 -6.82 15.39 4.98
CA LEU A 149 -5.49 14.81 4.88
C LEU A 149 -5.02 14.67 3.43
N LEU A 150 -5.86 14.15 2.53
CA LEU A 150 -5.51 13.99 1.11
C LEU A 150 -5.24 15.35 0.45
N THR A 151 -6.02 16.38 0.82
CA THR A 151 -5.79 17.76 0.38
C THR A 151 -4.45 18.29 0.89
N PHE A 152 -4.12 18.05 2.16
CA PHE A 152 -2.81 18.39 2.71
C PHE A 152 -1.68 17.64 1.99
N ALA A 153 -1.85 16.34 1.76
CA ALA A 153 -0.88 15.50 1.06
C ALA A 153 -0.65 15.97 -0.38
N PHE A 154 -1.71 16.44 -1.07
CA PHE A 154 -1.60 17.08 -2.39
C PHE A 154 -0.68 18.30 -2.35
N PHE A 155 -0.92 19.25 -1.45
CA PHE A 155 -0.09 20.45 -1.34
C PHE A 155 1.37 20.10 -1.01
N VAL A 156 1.60 19.14 -0.11
CA VAL A 156 2.97 18.67 0.19
C VAL A 156 3.62 18.02 -1.03
N ASN A 157 2.88 17.26 -1.83
CA ASN A 157 3.38 16.61 -3.04
C ASN A 157 3.62 17.58 -4.21
N VAL A 158 3.01 18.77 -4.20
CA VAL A 158 3.30 19.83 -5.17
C VAL A 158 4.58 20.60 -4.80
N LEU A 159 4.99 20.58 -3.52
CA LEU A 159 6.26 21.14 -3.05
C LEU A 159 7.46 20.27 -3.51
N SER A 160 8.68 20.64 -3.08
CA SER A 160 9.91 19.96 -3.52
C SER A 160 9.98 18.49 -3.10
N ASN A 161 10.30 17.59 -4.04
CA ASN A 161 10.52 16.15 -3.80
C ASN A 161 11.55 15.86 -2.68
N ARG A 162 12.56 16.73 -2.53
CA ARG A 162 13.59 16.60 -1.48
C ARG A 162 13.00 16.75 -0.08
N PHE A 163 11.97 17.59 0.06
CA PHE A 163 11.24 17.76 1.32
C PHE A 163 10.49 16.47 1.67
N ILE A 164 9.79 15.86 0.70
CA ILE A 164 9.05 14.61 0.90
C ILE A 164 9.97 13.49 1.38
N GLN A 165 11.13 13.33 0.74
CA GLN A 165 12.11 12.30 1.11
C GLN A 165 12.66 12.53 2.54
N THR A 166 13.05 13.75 2.88
CA THR A 166 13.58 14.09 4.20
C THR A 166 12.52 13.93 5.29
N PHE A 167 11.30 14.40 5.02
CA PHE A 167 10.16 14.26 5.91
C PHE A 167 9.83 12.79 6.17
N SER A 168 9.73 11.97 5.11
CA SER A 168 9.43 10.54 5.22
C SER A 168 10.50 9.79 6.01
N PHE A 169 11.78 10.15 5.82
CA PHE A 169 12.89 9.57 6.56
C PHE A 169 12.78 9.83 8.06
N VAL A 170 12.63 11.09 8.49
CA VAL A 170 12.52 11.46 9.90
C VAL A 170 11.29 10.80 10.55
N MET A 171 10.14 10.83 9.85
CA MET A 171 8.90 10.24 10.36
C MET A 171 8.97 8.72 10.49
N ALA A 172 9.75 8.03 9.63
CA ALA A 172 9.95 6.58 9.72
C ALA A 172 10.65 6.16 11.02
N PHE A 173 11.74 6.82 11.40
CA PHE A 173 12.42 6.51 12.67
C PHE A 173 11.51 6.77 13.86
N LEU A 174 10.81 7.90 13.85
CA LEU A 174 9.88 8.25 14.92
C LEU A 174 8.81 7.18 15.11
N LYS A 175 8.12 6.77 14.03
CA LYS A 175 7.04 5.78 14.15
C LYS A 175 7.51 4.36 14.43
N ILE A 176 8.64 3.93 13.87
CA ILE A 176 9.21 2.61 14.20
C ILE A 176 9.55 2.56 15.70
N GLY A 177 10.21 3.60 16.22
CA GLY A 177 10.53 3.71 17.64
C GLY A 177 9.28 3.76 18.53
N GLY A 178 8.32 4.62 18.20
CA GLY A 178 7.09 4.78 18.97
C GLY A 178 6.25 3.50 19.05
N ILE A 179 6.13 2.78 17.93
CA ILE A 179 5.39 1.51 17.89
C ILE A 179 6.16 0.41 18.64
N ALA A 180 7.49 0.36 18.54
CA ALA A 180 8.28 -0.58 19.31
C ALA A 180 8.11 -0.37 20.81
N VAL A 181 8.10 0.89 21.28
CA VAL A 181 7.83 1.24 22.68
C VAL A 181 6.43 0.82 23.10
N PHE A 182 5.42 1.12 22.28
CA PHE A 182 4.03 0.70 22.52
C PHE A 182 3.92 -0.82 22.66
N ALA A 183 4.48 -1.57 21.71
CA ALA A 183 4.36 -3.02 21.67
C ALA A 183 5.11 -3.69 22.84
N VAL A 184 6.37 -3.31 23.06
CA VAL A 184 7.17 -3.89 24.16
C VAL A 184 6.59 -3.52 25.52
N GLY A 185 6.22 -2.25 25.72
CA GLY A 185 5.61 -1.82 26.98
C GLY A 185 4.26 -2.48 27.23
N GLY A 186 3.42 -2.61 26.19
CA GLY A 186 2.11 -3.25 26.29
C GLY A 186 2.21 -4.73 26.65
N LEU A 187 3.21 -5.45 26.13
CA LEU A 187 3.50 -6.84 26.48
C LEU A 187 4.09 -6.99 27.89
N TRP A 188 4.96 -6.06 28.28
CA TRP A 188 5.59 -6.09 29.61
C TRP A 188 4.56 -5.92 30.71
N LEU A 189 3.59 -5.02 30.52
CA LEU A 189 2.51 -4.76 31.47
C LEU A 189 1.53 -5.92 31.64
N THR A 190 1.32 -6.72 30.60
CA THR A 190 0.48 -7.92 30.69
C THR A 190 1.24 -9.11 31.28
N GLY A 191 2.53 -8.95 31.60
CA GLY A 191 3.40 -10.04 32.03
C GLY A 191 3.54 -11.14 30.97
N PHE A 192 3.42 -10.79 29.68
CA PHE A 192 3.32 -11.74 28.56
C PHE A 192 2.12 -12.69 28.66
N THR A 193 1.05 -12.27 29.35
CA THR A 193 -0.23 -12.97 29.34
C THR A 193 -1.06 -12.48 28.16
N PHE A 194 -1.63 -13.41 27.40
CA PHE A 194 -2.44 -13.11 26.22
C PHE A 194 -3.90 -13.44 26.49
N LYS A 195 -4.77 -12.43 26.59
CA LYS A 195 -6.20 -12.62 26.89
C LYS A 195 -6.99 -13.13 25.70
N SER A 196 -6.60 -12.72 24.50
CA SER A 196 -7.30 -13.00 23.26
C SER A 196 -6.40 -13.62 22.19
N VAL A 197 -5.26 -14.20 22.60
CA VAL A 197 -4.44 -15.02 21.71
C VAL A 197 -4.41 -16.42 22.29
N SER A 198 -4.90 -17.38 21.51
CA SER A 198 -4.94 -18.79 21.86
C SER A 198 -4.27 -19.59 20.76
N VAL A 199 -3.63 -20.68 21.17
CA VAL A 199 -3.10 -21.70 20.25
C VAL A 199 -4.16 -22.78 19.97
N ASP A 200 -5.27 -22.78 20.71
CA ASP A 200 -6.40 -23.67 20.49
C ASP A 200 -7.23 -23.20 19.27
N PRO A 201 -7.43 -24.03 18.23
CA PRO A 201 -8.19 -23.65 17.04
C PRO A 201 -9.70 -23.48 17.26
N ALA A 202 -10.24 -23.82 18.43
CA ALA A 202 -11.66 -24.13 18.65
C ALA A 202 -12.69 -23.12 18.10
N THR A 203 -12.33 -21.85 17.91
CA THR A 203 -13.24 -20.77 17.49
C THR A 203 -12.99 -20.20 16.09
N THR A 204 -11.85 -20.49 15.44
CA THR A 204 -11.46 -19.85 14.17
C THR A 204 -11.60 -20.80 12.98
N SER A 205 -12.46 -20.44 12.03
CA SER A 205 -12.60 -21.23 10.79
C SER A 205 -11.38 -21.05 9.88
N ALA A 206 -10.98 -22.11 9.16
CA ALA A 206 -9.89 -22.05 8.19
C ALA A 206 -10.15 -20.99 7.08
N GLY A 207 -11.42 -20.84 6.66
CA GLY A 207 -11.83 -19.80 5.73
C GLY A 207 -11.58 -18.40 6.31
N GLY A 208 -12.05 -18.14 7.54
CA GLY A 208 -11.85 -16.90 8.29
C GLY A 208 -10.38 -16.51 8.39
N PHE A 209 -9.53 -17.46 8.81
CA PHE A 209 -8.08 -17.25 8.89
C PHE A 209 -7.45 -16.88 7.54
N LEU A 210 -7.81 -17.58 6.46
CA LEU A 210 -7.28 -17.28 5.12
C LEU A 210 -7.78 -15.94 4.58
N GLY A 211 -9.03 -15.55 4.85
CA GLY A 211 -9.52 -14.22 4.48
C GLY A 211 -8.88 -13.10 5.29
N ALA A 212 -8.65 -13.32 6.58
CA ALA A 212 -7.89 -12.40 7.43
C ALA A 212 -6.45 -12.23 6.91
N THR A 213 -5.83 -13.34 6.50
CA THR A 213 -4.51 -13.36 5.87
C THR A 213 -4.53 -12.54 4.57
N ALA A 214 -5.55 -12.70 3.73
CA ALA A 214 -5.71 -11.92 2.49
C ALA A 214 -5.82 -10.41 2.74
N LEU A 215 -6.57 -9.99 3.78
CA LEU A 215 -6.61 -8.58 4.19
C LEU A 215 -5.26 -8.11 4.74
N ALA A 216 -4.61 -8.92 5.58
CA ALA A 216 -3.32 -8.60 6.18
C ALA A 216 -2.18 -8.48 5.15
N ILE A 217 -2.27 -9.09 3.96
CA ILE A 217 -1.33 -8.87 2.85
C ILE A 217 -1.24 -7.38 2.48
N LEU A 218 -2.37 -6.66 2.54
CA LEU A 218 -2.39 -5.22 2.25
C LEU A 218 -1.50 -4.42 3.20
N ALA A 219 -1.35 -4.88 4.46
CA ALA A 219 -0.48 -4.25 5.45
C ALA A 219 1.01 -4.30 5.09
N TYR A 220 1.42 -5.30 4.29
CA TYR A 220 2.80 -5.49 3.87
C TYR A 220 3.10 -4.99 2.46
N LYS A 221 2.08 -4.83 1.61
CA LYS A 221 2.23 -4.40 0.20
C LYS A 221 3.05 -3.12 0.02
N GLY A 222 3.14 -2.24 1.02
CA GLY A 222 3.86 -0.97 0.92
C GLY A 222 5.34 -1.06 0.49
N PHE A 223 5.97 -2.25 0.50
CA PHE A 223 7.28 -2.46 -0.15
C PHE A 223 7.26 -2.12 -1.65
N THR A 224 6.11 -2.21 -2.32
CA THR A 224 5.94 -1.88 -3.75
C THR A 224 6.25 -0.41 -4.04
N THR A 225 6.05 0.50 -3.07
CA THR A 225 6.46 1.91 -3.16
C THR A 225 7.97 2.05 -3.39
N ILE A 226 8.79 1.17 -2.80
CA ILE A 226 10.24 1.15 -3.02
C ILE A 226 10.56 0.89 -4.50
N THR A 227 9.80 -0.01 -5.14
CA THR A 227 10.03 -0.37 -6.55
C THR A 227 9.76 0.80 -7.49
N ASN A 228 8.84 1.70 -7.14
CA ASN A 228 8.51 2.90 -7.92
C ASN A 228 9.58 3.99 -7.84
N SER A 229 10.49 3.91 -6.87
CA SER A 229 11.69 4.76 -6.75
C SER A 229 12.97 3.96 -6.97
N GLY A 230 12.89 2.79 -7.60
CA GLY A 230 14.00 1.85 -7.73
C GLY A 230 15.21 2.45 -8.44
N GLY A 231 14.99 3.23 -9.50
CA GLY A 231 16.06 3.88 -10.27
C GLY A 231 16.78 5.02 -9.55
N GLU A 232 16.24 5.55 -8.45
CA GLU A 232 16.84 6.64 -7.67
C GLU A 232 17.71 6.13 -6.52
N ILE A 233 17.61 4.83 -6.20
CA ILE A 233 18.31 4.23 -5.08
C ILE A 233 19.79 4.08 -5.43
N VAL A 234 20.68 4.46 -4.51
CA VAL A 234 22.14 4.24 -4.64
C VAL A 234 22.42 2.75 -4.85
N GLU A 235 23.21 2.40 -5.88
CA GLU A 235 23.45 1.00 -6.30
C GLU A 235 22.14 0.19 -6.47
N PRO A 236 21.26 0.57 -7.40
CA PRO A 236 19.87 0.11 -7.40
C PRO A 236 19.75 -1.40 -7.67
N ASN A 237 20.65 -1.97 -8.48
CA ASN A 237 20.70 -3.41 -8.78
C ASN A 237 20.97 -4.31 -7.55
N LYS A 238 21.35 -3.73 -6.41
CA LYS A 238 21.56 -4.44 -5.14
C LYS A 238 20.64 -3.91 -4.04
N ASN A 239 20.54 -2.59 -3.94
CA ASN A 239 19.94 -1.95 -2.77
C ASN A 239 18.41 -1.85 -2.85
N VAL A 240 17.80 -1.92 -4.03
CA VAL A 240 16.33 -2.02 -4.13
C VAL A 240 15.85 -3.33 -3.49
N GLY A 241 16.47 -4.45 -3.87
CA GLY A 241 16.15 -5.75 -3.29
C GLY A 241 16.40 -5.81 -1.77
N ARG A 242 17.53 -5.26 -1.31
CA ARG A 242 17.83 -5.16 0.14
C ARG A 242 16.81 -4.32 0.88
N ALA A 243 16.40 -3.18 0.32
CA ALA A 243 15.40 -2.32 0.93
C ALA A 243 14.07 -3.05 1.11
N ILE A 244 13.59 -3.76 0.09
CA ILE A 244 12.36 -4.57 0.15
C ILE A 244 12.42 -5.58 1.28
N ILE A 245 13.47 -6.41 1.32
CA ILE A 245 13.60 -7.47 2.33
C ILE A 245 13.72 -6.89 3.74
N VAL A 246 14.56 -5.86 3.93
CA VAL A 246 14.72 -5.22 5.24
C VAL A 246 13.42 -4.58 5.71
N SER A 247 12.69 -3.87 4.85
CA SER A 247 11.39 -3.29 5.19
C SER A 247 10.37 -4.34 5.58
N ILE A 248 10.28 -5.46 4.84
CA ILE A 248 9.37 -6.57 5.16
C ILE A 248 9.72 -7.14 6.53
N VAL A 249 10.99 -7.48 6.79
CA VAL A 249 11.43 -8.06 8.08
C VAL A 249 11.13 -7.13 9.25
N ILE A 250 11.41 -5.83 9.12
CA ILE A 250 11.08 -4.83 10.16
C ILE A 250 9.57 -4.84 10.43
N CYS A 251 8.74 -4.80 9.40
CA CYS A 251 7.29 -4.80 9.55
C CYS A 251 6.76 -6.12 10.13
N VAL A 252 7.34 -7.29 9.77
CA VAL A 252 6.96 -8.59 10.36
C VAL A 252 7.11 -8.54 11.88
N VAL A 253 8.29 -8.13 12.35
CA VAL A 253 8.59 -8.05 13.78
C VAL A 253 7.65 -7.06 14.46
N ILE A 254 7.52 -5.86 13.91
CA ILE A 254 6.68 -4.81 14.50
C ILE A 254 5.21 -5.23 14.55
N TYR A 255 4.65 -5.71 13.45
CA TYR A 255 3.23 -6.06 13.38
C TYR A 255 2.90 -7.24 14.27
N PHE A 256 3.77 -8.24 14.34
CA PHE A 256 3.56 -9.37 15.22
C PHE A 256 3.59 -8.95 16.69
N LEU A 257 4.58 -8.13 17.10
CA LEU A 257 4.65 -7.59 18.46
C LEU A 257 3.44 -6.71 18.81
N VAL A 258 2.99 -5.86 17.88
CA VAL A 258 1.80 -5.02 18.08
C VAL A 258 0.54 -5.87 18.19
N ALA A 259 0.37 -6.86 17.32
CA ALA A 259 -0.79 -7.76 17.36
C ALA A 259 -0.83 -8.53 18.69
N LEU A 260 0.31 -9.03 19.17
CA LEU A 260 0.42 -9.66 20.49
C LEU A 260 0.13 -8.67 21.63
N ALA A 261 0.62 -7.43 21.54
CA ALA A 261 0.35 -6.40 22.55
C ALA A 261 -1.15 -6.06 22.62
N VAL A 262 -1.81 -5.93 21.47
CA VAL A 262 -3.26 -5.73 21.38
C VAL A 262 -4.00 -6.93 21.98
N GLY A 263 -3.60 -8.15 21.64
CA GLY A 263 -4.22 -9.37 22.15
C GLY A 263 -3.94 -9.67 23.64
N GLY A 264 -2.87 -9.09 24.19
CA GLY A 264 -2.60 -9.11 25.63
C GLY A 264 -3.48 -8.16 26.42
N ASN A 265 -3.86 -7.04 25.82
CA ASN A 265 -4.51 -5.94 26.50
C ASN A 265 -6.04 -5.93 26.33
N LEU A 266 -6.55 -6.46 25.22
CA LEU A 266 -7.98 -6.52 24.90
C LEU A 266 -8.47 -7.96 24.69
N THR A 267 -9.76 -8.19 24.87
CA THR A 267 -10.49 -9.37 24.40
C THR A 267 -10.79 -9.27 22.91
N ILE A 268 -11.12 -10.39 22.23
CA ILE A 268 -11.51 -10.35 20.80
C ILE A 268 -12.73 -9.45 20.59
N GLU A 269 -13.72 -9.51 21.49
CA GLU A 269 -14.92 -8.68 21.40
C GLU A 269 -14.60 -7.19 21.49
N GLU A 270 -13.67 -6.79 22.36
CA GLU A 270 -13.21 -5.40 22.47
C GLU A 270 -12.42 -4.96 21.22
N ILE A 271 -11.57 -5.83 20.67
CA ILE A 271 -10.83 -5.56 19.43
C ILE A 271 -11.79 -5.36 18.26
N VAL A 272 -12.79 -6.25 18.13
CA VAL A 272 -13.81 -6.17 17.07
C VAL A 272 -14.73 -4.98 17.28
N ARG A 273 -15.03 -4.59 18.52
CA ARG A 273 -15.82 -3.38 18.80
C ARG A 273 -15.04 -2.10 18.45
N ALA A 274 -13.75 -2.05 18.80
CA ALA A 274 -12.89 -0.91 18.50
C ALA A 274 -12.54 -0.82 17.00
N ARG A 275 -12.55 -1.95 16.28
CA ARG A 275 -12.34 -2.09 14.82
C ARG A 275 -11.20 -1.21 14.29
N ASP A 276 -11.55 0.00 13.83
CA ASP A 276 -10.71 0.93 13.08
C ASP A 276 -9.75 1.74 13.97
N PHE A 277 -9.89 1.68 15.31
CA PHE A 277 -8.97 2.31 16.28
C PHE A 277 -8.45 1.33 17.35
N ALA A 278 -8.47 0.01 17.06
CA ALA A 278 -8.13 -1.04 18.02
C ALA A 278 -6.78 -0.85 18.75
N LEU A 279 -5.77 -0.28 18.09
CA LEU A 279 -4.46 -0.04 18.72
C LEU A 279 -4.56 1.06 19.79
N ALA A 280 -5.31 2.13 19.52
CA ALA A 280 -5.52 3.19 20.50
C ALA A 280 -6.34 2.69 21.69
N GLU A 281 -7.33 1.82 21.45
CA GLU A 281 -8.10 1.19 22.53
C GLU A 281 -7.23 0.27 23.38
N ALA A 282 -6.35 -0.52 22.77
CA ALA A 282 -5.42 -1.40 23.48
C ALA A 282 -4.42 -0.63 24.35
N ALA A 283 -4.16 0.64 24.04
CA ALA A 283 -3.33 1.51 24.84
C ALA A 283 -3.99 1.96 26.15
N ARG A 284 -5.33 2.00 26.23
CA ARG A 284 -6.06 2.42 27.44
C ARG A 284 -5.80 1.51 28.65
N PRO A 285 -6.01 0.19 28.58
CA PRO A 285 -5.75 -0.70 29.72
C PRO A 285 -4.26 -0.80 30.04
N ALA A 286 -3.37 -0.69 29.04
CA ALA A 286 -1.93 -0.74 29.24
C ALA A 286 -1.41 0.53 29.95
N PHE A 287 -1.75 1.71 29.44
CA PHE A 287 -1.05 2.95 29.74
C PHE A 287 -1.98 4.10 30.15
N GLY A 288 -3.27 3.82 30.36
CA GLY A 288 -4.28 4.81 30.66
C GLY A 288 -4.53 5.80 29.52
N LYS A 289 -5.07 6.97 29.87
CA LYS A 289 -5.36 8.04 28.89
C LYS A 289 -4.10 8.53 28.18
N THR A 290 -2.97 8.61 28.88
CA THR A 290 -1.70 9.07 28.30
C THR A 290 -1.24 8.16 27.15
N GLY A 291 -1.33 6.84 27.31
CA GLY A 291 -0.94 5.94 26.23
C GLY A 291 -1.92 5.93 25.05
N LEU A 292 -3.22 6.16 25.28
CA LEU A 292 -4.13 6.41 24.18
C LEU A 292 -3.70 7.63 23.38
N TRP A 293 -3.46 8.76 24.05
CA TRP A 293 -3.08 10.01 23.38
C TRP A 293 -1.76 9.88 22.62
N PHE A 294 -0.80 9.17 23.23
CA PHE A 294 0.44 8.78 22.58
C PHE A 294 0.16 7.97 21.31
N THR A 295 -0.60 6.88 21.41
CA THR A 295 -0.88 5.98 20.28
C THR A 295 -1.62 6.70 19.15
N VAL A 296 -2.57 7.57 19.48
CA VAL A 296 -3.29 8.41 18.52
C VAL A 296 -2.35 9.40 17.81
N ALA A 297 -1.48 10.08 18.55
CA ALA A 297 -0.50 10.99 17.95
C ALA A 297 0.45 10.25 16.98
N PHE A 298 0.90 9.05 17.35
CA PHE A 298 1.72 8.21 16.47
C PHE A 298 0.96 7.71 15.26
N ALA A 299 -0.31 7.30 15.41
CA ALA A 299 -1.15 6.92 14.30
C ALA A 299 -1.29 8.08 13.31
N ILE A 300 -1.57 9.30 13.79
CA ILE A 300 -1.64 10.51 12.96
C ILE A 300 -0.34 10.73 12.18
N ILE A 301 0.82 10.69 12.85
CA ILE A 301 2.13 10.85 12.20
C ILE A 301 2.36 9.75 11.16
N ALA A 302 2.02 8.50 11.49
CA ALA A 302 2.20 7.35 10.62
C ALA A 302 1.31 7.45 9.37
N THR A 303 0.04 7.83 9.51
CA THR A 303 -0.90 8.00 8.40
C THR A 303 -0.53 9.20 7.52
N VAL A 304 -0.15 10.34 8.12
CA VAL A 304 0.26 11.55 7.36
C VAL A 304 1.51 11.26 6.52
N SER A 305 2.55 10.71 7.14
CA SER A 305 3.78 10.37 6.42
C SER A 305 3.58 9.25 5.40
N GLY A 306 2.76 8.25 5.73
CA GLY A 306 2.45 7.14 4.83
C GLY A 306 1.69 7.57 3.57
N VAL A 307 0.66 8.41 3.71
CA VAL A 307 -0.13 8.86 2.56
C VAL A 307 0.66 9.79 1.65
N ILE A 308 1.48 10.70 2.21
CA ILE A 308 2.34 11.60 1.42
C ILE A 308 3.31 10.78 0.57
N ALA A 309 3.97 9.78 1.16
CA ALA A 309 4.89 8.89 0.47
C ALA A 309 4.19 8.00 -0.59
N SER A 310 3.00 7.49 -0.28
CA SER A 310 2.21 6.66 -1.21
C SER A 310 1.79 7.47 -2.43
N VAL A 311 1.15 8.62 -2.23
CA VAL A 311 0.66 9.49 -3.30
C VAL A 311 1.80 9.90 -4.26
N PHE A 312 2.98 10.18 -3.69
CA PHE A 312 4.18 10.45 -4.49
C PHE A 312 4.54 9.27 -5.40
N ALA A 313 4.60 8.06 -4.86
CA ALA A 313 4.99 6.87 -5.61
C ALA A 313 3.93 6.43 -6.64
N VAL A 314 2.65 6.61 -6.33
CA VAL A 314 1.52 6.20 -7.19
C VAL A 314 1.40 7.12 -8.40
N SER A 315 1.51 8.44 -8.19
CA SER A 315 1.54 9.42 -9.28
C SER A 315 2.67 9.14 -10.27
N ARG A 316 3.87 8.78 -9.78
CA ARG A 316 5.01 8.40 -10.63
C ARG A 316 4.76 7.13 -11.44
N MET A 317 4.16 6.11 -10.82
CA MET A 317 3.83 4.88 -11.54
C MET A 317 2.86 5.15 -12.69
N LEU A 318 1.81 5.96 -12.45
CA LEU A 318 0.85 6.32 -13.50
C LEU A 318 1.49 7.20 -14.58
N ALA A 319 2.37 8.12 -14.20
CA ALA A 319 3.14 8.91 -15.15
C ALA A 319 4.02 8.04 -16.04
N MET A 320 4.68 7.02 -15.49
CA MET A 320 5.47 6.07 -16.28
C MET A 320 4.60 5.27 -17.26
N LEU A 321 3.45 4.75 -16.83
CA LEU A 321 2.51 4.07 -17.75
C LEU A 321 2.06 5.01 -18.88
N THR A 322 1.86 6.29 -18.57
CA THR A 322 1.51 7.32 -19.54
C THR A 322 2.64 7.55 -20.55
N ASP A 323 3.88 7.73 -20.07
CA ASP A 323 5.07 7.92 -20.90
C ASP A 323 5.33 6.71 -21.82
N MET A 324 5.02 5.51 -21.35
CA MET A 324 5.11 4.27 -22.14
C MET A 324 4.02 4.15 -23.21
N LYS A 325 3.05 5.10 -23.24
CA LYS A 325 1.85 5.11 -24.09
C LYS A 325 0.91 3.92 -23.83
N LEU A 326 0.86 3.47 -22.57
CA LEU A 326 0.02 2.35 -22.14
C LEU A 326 -1.28 2.80 -21.50
N VAL A 327 -1.44 4.08 -21.15
CA VAL A 327 -2.70 4.59 -20.59
C VAL A 327 -3.03 5.96 -21.19
N PRO A 328 -4.31 6.29 -21.33
CA PRO A 328 -4.72 7.60 -21.82
C PRO A 328 -4.34 8.70 -20.82
N HIS A 329 -3.88 9.83 -21.34
CA HIS A 329 -3.60 11.03 -20.56
C HIS A 329 -4.22 12.26 -21.21
N SER A 330 -4.78 13.14 -20.39
CA SER A 330 -5.34 14.42 -20.83
C SER A 330 -4.95 15.49 -19.83
N HIS A 331 -4.14 16.47 -20.23
CA HIS A 331 -3.68 17.51 -19.29
C HIS A 331 -4.82 18.40 -18.74
N PHE A 332 -6.03 18.39 -19.33
CA PHE A 332 -7.18 19.22 -18.91
C PHE A 332 -6.85 20.71 -18.69
N GLY A 333 -5.93 21.27 -19.49
CA GLY A 333 -5.46 22.66 -19.35
C GLY A 333 -4.55 22.93 -18.15
N MET A 334 -4.19 21.92 -17.36
CA MET A 334 -3.32 22.09 -16.19
C MET A 334 -1.86 22.38 -16.60
N PRO A 335 -1.15 23.25 -15.87
CA PRO A 335 0.28 23.46 -16.04
C PRO A 335 1.11 22.40 -15.30
N GLY A 336 2.28 22.05 -15.84
CA GLY A 336 3.22 21.12 -15.20
C GLY A 336 3.60 19.93 -16.07
N ASP A 337 4.28 18.97 -15.46
CA ASP A 337 4.64 17.70 -16.07
C ASP A 337 3.51 16.66 -15.91
N ILE A 338 3.70 15.49 -16.51
CA ILE A 338 2.74 14.38 -16.44
C ILE A 338 2.56 13.88 -15.00
N GLN A 339 3.62 13.94 -14.18
CA GLN A 339 3.55 13.54 -12.77
C GLN A 339 2.58 14.44 -11.98
N ARG A 340 2.58 15.76 -12.19
CA ARG A 340 1.61 16.65 -11.54
C ARG A 340 0.17 16.37 -11.95
N HIS A 341 -0.08 16.07 -13.22
CA HIS A 341 -1.43 15.71 -13.69
C HIS A 341 -1.91 14.40 -13.04
N THR A 342 -1.06 13.39 -13.04
CA THR A 342 -1.36 12.08 -12.45
C THR A 342 -1.49 12.14 -10.92
N LEU A 343 -0.76 13.03 -10.25
CA LEU A 343 -0.95 13.38 -8.84
C LEU A 343 -2.38 13.90 -8.58
N VAL A 344 -2.89 14.80 -9.41
CA VAL A 344 -4.26 15.31 -9.28
C VAL A 344 -5.27 14.16 -9.46
N TYR A 345 -5.10 13.30 -10.46
CA TYR A 345 -6.02 12.16 -10.65
C TYR A 345 -6.01 11.20 -9.47
N THR A 346 -4.81 10.91 -8.93
CA THR A 346 -4.58 10.05 -7.77
C THR A 346 -5.35 10.59 -6.56
N ILE A 347 -5.15 11.87 -6.25
CA ILE A 347 -5.79 12.54 -5.11
C ILE A 347 -7.31 12.63 -5.28
N VAL A 348 -7.82 13.02 -6.45
CA VAL A 348 -9.27 13.10 -6.69
C VAL A 348 -9.92 11.74 -6.53
N LEU A 349 -9.32 10.69 -7.10
CA LEU A 349 -9.84 9.34 -6.97
C LEU A 349 -9.77 8.83 -5.52
N ALA A 350 -8.68 9.10 -4.80
CA ALA A 350 -8.56 8.77 -3.38
C ALA A 350 -9.62 9.50 -2.53
N MET A 351 -9.90 10.77 -2.82
CA MET A 351 -10.94 11.54 -2.12
C MET A 351 -12.34 10.98 -2.39
N LEU A 352 -12.64 10.58 -3.62
CA LEU A 352 -13.92 9.93 -3.96
C LEU A 352 -14.10 8.61 -3.22
N LEU A 353 -13.08 7.75 -3.23
CA LEU A 353 -13.13 6.48 -2.49
C LEU A 353 -13.27 6.72 -0.98
N THR A 354 -12.53 7.69 -0.43
CA THR A 354 -12.64 8.11 0.97
C THR A 354 -14.06 8.59 1.30
N ALA A 355 -14.69 9.38 0.43
CA ALA A 355 -16.03 9.91 0.64
C ALA A 355 -17.11 8.83 0.66
N PHE A 356 -17.05 7.87 -0.27
CA PHE A 356 -18.18 6.98 -0.57
C PHE A 356 -18.04 5.54 -0.05
N PHE A 357 -16.84 5.07 0.28
CA PHE A 357 -16.62 3.68 0.70
C PHE A 357 -16.14 3.60 2.16
N ASP A 358 -16.58 2.57 2.89
CA ASP A 358 -16.07 2.26 4.23
C ASP A 358 -14.69 1.54 4.19
N LEU A 359 -13.98 1.51 5.32
CA LEU A 359 -12.62 0.95 5.39
C LEU A 359 -12.58 -0.53 4.99
N GLY A 360 -13.60 -1.32 5.35
CA GLY A 360 -13.64 -2.76 5.10
C GLY A 360 -13.82 -3.09 3.62
N ARG A 361 -14.70 -2.36 2.92
CA ARG A 361 -14.88 -2.46 1.47
C ARG A 361 -13.65 -1.97 0.72
N ILE A 362 -13.07 -0.84 1.14
CA ILE A 362 -11.81 -0.30 0.59
C ILE A 362 -10.71 -1.36 0.71
N ALA A 363 -10.46 -1.89 1.91
CA ALA A 363 -9.41 -2.89 2.14
C ALA A 363 -9.57 -4.14 1.26
N ALA A 364 -10.79 -4.67 1.17
CA ALA A 364 -11.06 -5.86 0.37
C ALA A 364 -10.88 -5.63 -1.14
N LEU A 365 -11.38 -4.50 -1.68
CA LEU A 365 -11.16 -4.12 -3.07
C LEU A 365 -9.68 -3.96 -3.39
N GLY A 366 -8.94 -3.31 -2.49
CA GLY A 366 -7.50 -3.10 -2.61
C GLY A 366 -6.74 -4.42 -2.65
N ALA A 367 -7.08 -5.36 -1.77
CA ALA A 367 -6.50 -6.70 -1.73
C ALA A 367 -6.82 -7.50 -3.01
N ILE A 368 -8.07 -7.48 -3.50
CA ILE A 368 -8.45 -8.20 -4.72
C ILE A 368 -7.64 -7.70 -5.93
N PHE A 369 -7.61 -6.38 -6.16
CA PHE A 369 -6.86 -5.81 -7.29
C PHE A 369 -5.36 -6.06 -7.17
N TYR A 370 -4.82 -5.98 -5.96
CA TYR A 370 -3.41 -6.29 -5.72
C TYR A 370 -3.10 -7.74 -6.03
N ILE A 371 -3.81 -8.70 -5.43
CA ILE A 371 -3.48 -10.13 -5.55
C ILE A 371 -3.64 -10.62 -6.99
N ILE A 372 -4.68 -10.15 -7.71
CA ILE A 372 -4.83 -10.47 -9.15
C ILE A 372 -3.63 -9.97 -9.96
N MET A 373 -3.23 -8.72 -9.73
CA MET A 373 -2.07 -8.15 -10.42
C MET A 373 -0.77 -8.87 -10.01
N ASP A 374 -0.64 -9.28 -8.75
CA ASP A 374 0.54 -9.98 -8.22
C ASP A 374 0.72 -11.34 -8.90
N ILE A 375 -0.37 -12.10 -9.03
CA ILE A 375 -0.40 -13.35 -9.80
C ILE A 375 0.07 -13.13 -11.24
N VAL A 376 -0.37 -12.05 -11.88
CA VAL A 376 0.05 -11.72 -13.25
C VAL A 376 1.54 -11.37 -13.30
N VAL A 377 2.08 -10.62 -12.35
CA VAL A 377 3.53 -10.35 -12.26
C VAL A 377 4.31 -11.65 -12.12
N HIS A 378 3.94 -12.52 -11.18
CA HIS A 378 4.63 -13.80 -10.96
C HIS A 378 4.55 -14.71 -12.18
N TRP A 379 3.39 -14.76 -12.84
CA TRP A 379 3.20 -15.52 -14.07
C TRP A 379 4.05 -14.98 -15.22
N GLY A 380 4.11 -13.66 -15.37
CA GLY A 380 4.92 -12.98 -16.38
C GLY A 380 6.41 -13.28 -16.19
N VAL A 381 6.89 -13.22 -14.94
CA VAL A 381 8.26 -13.60 -14.62
C VAL A 381 8.48 -15.10 -14.89
N LEU A 382 7.59 -15.98 -14.44
CA LEU A 382 7.72 -17.43 -14.62
C LEU A 382 7.77 -17.84 -16.10
N ARG A 383 6.91 -17.25 -16.93
CA ARG A 383 6.72 -17.63 -18.32
C ARG A 383 7.70 -16.95 -19.27
N HIS A 384 7.96 -15.65 -19.09
CA HIS A 384 8.68 -14.84 -20.07
C HIS A 384 10.08 -14.45 -19.62
N LEU A 385 10.31 -14.18 -18.32
CA LEU A 385 11.58 -13.57 -17.86
C LEU A 385 12.44 -14.48 -16.98
N ARG A 386 11.96 -15.67 -16.60
CA ARG A 386 12.58 -16.53 -15.58
C ARG A 386 14.06 -16.79 -15.85
N LYS A 387 14.41 -17.07 -17.10
CA LYS A 387 15.79 -17.36 -17.51
C LYS A 387 16.65 -16.10 -17.51
N GLU A 388 16.09 -14.97 -17.91
CA GLU A 388 16.80 -13.68 -18.00
C GLU A 388 17.16 -13.14 -16.61
N VAL A 389 16.23 -13.20 -15.66
CA VAL A 389 16.46 -12.73 -14.29
C VAL A 389 16.98 -13.81 -13.33
N ASN A 390 17.26 -15.02 -13.86
CA ASN A 390 17.69 -16.19 -13.09
C ASN A 390 16.79 -16.44 -11.85
N ALA A 391 15.49 -16.58 -12.08
CA ALA A 391 14.50 -16.82 -11.05
C ALA A 391 14.17 -18.32 -10.89
N SER A 392 14.03 -18.77 -9.63
CA SER A 392 13.54 -20.11 -9.32
C SER A 392 12.06 -20.27 -9.71
N ALA A 393 11.77 -21.29 -10.51
CA ALA A 393 10.39 -21.64 -10.88
C ALA A 393 9.57 -22.03 -9.65
N THR A 394 10.17 -22.78 -8.71
CA THR A 394 9.49 -23.28 -7.52
C THR A 394 8.97 -22.14 -6.65
N VAL A 395 9.79 -21.11 -6.41
CA VAL A 395 9.40 -19.96 -5.58
C VAL A 395 8.25 -19.19 -6.24
N LEU A 396 8.30 -18.98 -7.55
CA LEU A 396 7.24 -18.30 -8.31
C LEU A 396 5.93 -19.09 -8.32
N ILE A 397 5.99 -20.42 -8.48
CA ILE A 397 4.80 -21.27 -8.44
C ILE A 397 4.18 -21.25 -7.04
N ILE A 398 5.00 -21.31 -5.98
CA ILE A 398 4.50 -21.21 -4.60
C ILE A 398 3.81 -19.87 -4.38
N ALA A 399 4.39 -18.74 -4.82
CA ALA A 399 3.77 -17.42 -4.73
C ALA A 399 2.39 -17.39 -5.41
N ILE A 400 2.31 -17.85 -6.67
CA ILE A 400 1.05 -17.91 -7.42
C ILE A 400 0.00 -18.78 -6.71
N VAL A 401 0.38 -19.96 -6.21
CA VAL A 401 -0.55 -20.86 -5.52
C VAL A 401 -1.04 -20.22 -4.22
N MET A 402 -0.16 -19.61 -3.44
CA MET A 402 -0.54 -18.92 -2.20
C MET A 402 -1.52 -17.77 -2.48
N ASP A 403 -1.22 -16.93 -3.47
CA ASP A 403 -2.07 -15.82 -3.90
C ASP A 403 -3.45 -16.29 -4.35
N VAL A 404 -3.52 -17.35 -5.16
CA VAL A 404 -4.78 -17.95 -5.61
C VAL A 404 -5.60 -18.48 -4.43
N VAL A 405 -4.95 -19.14 -3.47
CA VAL A 405 -5.63 -19.68 -2.27
C VAL A 405 -6.21 -18.56 -1.41
N VAL A 406 -5.43 -17.52 -1.10
CA VAL A 406 -5.94 -16.42 -0.27
C VAL A 406 -6.97 -15.56 -0.99
N LEU A 407 -6.82 -15.35 -2.30
CA LEU A 407 -7.83 -14.65 -3.10
C LEU A 407 -9.14 -15.45 -3.12
N GLY A 408 -9.07 -16.76 -3.34
CA GLY A 408 -10.22 -17.65 -3.28
C GLY A 408 -10.94 -17.59 -1.94
N ALA A 409 -10.20 -17.66 -0.83
CA ALA A 409 -10.76 -17.54 0.51
C ALA A 409 -11.42 -16.17 0.76
N LEU A 410 -10.76 -15.07 0.35
CA LEU A 410 -11.32 -13.72 0.47
C LEU A 410 -12.62 -13.56 -0.32
N LEU A 411 -12.67 -14.10 -1.55
CA LEU A 411 -13.86 -14.07 -2.38
C LEU A 411 -14.99 -14.91 -1.79
N VAL A 412 -14.70 -16.09 -1.22
CA VAL A 412 -15.72 -16.91 -0.54
C VAL A 412 -16.31 -16.17 0.66
N ILE A 413 -15.46 -15.56 1.50
CA ILE A 413 -15.93 -14.77 2.65
C ILE A 413 -16.78 -13.59 2.19
N LYS A 414 -16.33 -12.83 1.19
CA LYS A 414 -17.09 -11.68 0.70
C LYS A 414 -18.37 -12.08 -0.02
N ALA A 415 -18.43 -13.25 -0.64
CA ALA A 415 -19.67 -13.78 -1.21
C ALA A 415 -20.73 -14.04 -0.14
N GLN A 416 -20.30 -14.41 1.08
CA GLN A 416 -21.20 -14.65 2.21
C GLN A 416 -21.54 -13.36 2.97
N SER A 417 -20.59 -12.44 3.12
CA SER A 417 -20.76 -11.25 3.97
C SER A 417 -21.20 -9.99 3.23
N ASP A 418 -20.65 -9.73 2.03
CA ASP A 418 -20.88 -8.50 1.27
C ASP A 418 -20.56 -8.67 -0.23
N MET A 419 -21.56 -9.15 -0.97
CA MET A 419 -21.44 -9.41 -2.41
C MET A 419 -21.12 -8.14 -3.23
N THR A 420 -21.43 -6.96 -2.68
CA THR A 420 -21.14 -5.67 -3.33
C THR A 420 -19.67 -5.55 -3.66
N VAL A 421 -18.78 -6.02 -2.77
CA VAL A 421 -17.32 -5.99 -2.97
C VAL A 421 -16.93 -6.78 -4.22
N ILE A 422 -17.50 -7.97 -4.42
CA ILE A 422 -17.19 -8.83 -5.57
C ILE A 422 -17.69 -8.19 -6.86
N TYR A 423 -18.93 -7.68 -6.86
CA TYR A 423 -19.48 -7.00 -8.04
C TYR A 423 -18.68 -5.74 -8.38
N SER A 424 -18.35 -4.90 -7.40
CA SER A 424 -17.50 -3.72 -7.60
C SER A 424 -16.12 -4.08 -8.12
N ALA A 425 -15.49 -5.16 -7.62
CA ALA A 425 -14.21 -5.63 -8.13
C ALA A 425 -14.32 -6.13 -9.58
N ALA A 426 -15.32 -6.96 -9.88
CA ALA A 426 -15.54 -7.50 -11.21
C ALA A 426 -15.83 -6.40 -12.25
N VAL A 427 -16.69 -5.44 -11.89
CA VAL A 427 -16.99 -4.26 -12.72
C VAL A 427 -15.74 -3.42 -12.92
N GLY A 428 -14.98 -3.13 -11.85
CA GLY A 428 -13.72 -2.37 -11.93
C GLY A 428 -12.71 -3.03 -12.87
N ILE A 429 -12.48 -4.34 -12.73
CA ILE A 429 -11.60 -5.11 -13.61
C ILE A 429 -12.11 -5.07 -15.06
N ALA A 430 -13.40 -5.33 -15.28
CA ALA A 430 -13.98 -5.30 -16.62
C ALA A 430 -13.84 -3.93 -17.29
N LEU A 431 -14.08 -2.84 -16.55
CA LEU A 431 -13.92 -1.47 -17.03
C LEU A 431 -12.46 -1.15 -17.38
N VAL A 432 -11.51 -1.57 -16.54
CA VAL A 432 -10.08 -1.38 -16.80
C VAL A 432 -9.67 -2.11 -18.09
N PHE A 433 -9.97 -3.40 -18.21
CA PHE A 433 -9.62 -4.17 -19.40
C PHE A 433 -10.34 -3.66 -20.65
N PHE A 434 -11.62 -3.31 -20.56
CA PHE A 434 -12.39 -2.78 -21.68
C PHE A 434 -11.86 -1.40 -22.12
N GLY A 435 -11.63 -0.50 -21.18
CA GLY A 435 -11.08 0.83 -21.42
C GLY A 435 -9.70 0.76 -22.08
N GLU A 436 -8.83 -0.12 -21.57
CA GLU A 436 -7.50 -0.34 -22.11
C GLU A 436 -7.54 -0.91 -23.55
N LYS A 437 -8.43 -1.87 -23.79
CA LYS A 437 -8.65 -2.42 -25.14
C LYS A 437 -9.12 -1.34 -26.12
N LEU A 438 -10.01 -0.44 -25.68
CA LEU A 438 -10.51 0.64 -26.52
C LEU A 438 -9.42 1.67 -26.81
N PHE A 439 -8.59 1.98 -25.81
CA PHE A 439 -7.48 2.92 -25.95
C PHE A 439 -6.43 2.40 -26.94
N LEU A 440 -5.90 1.19 -26.74
CA LEU A 440 -4.87 0.61 -27.61
C LEU A 440 -5.35 0.38 -29.05
N ARG A 441 -6.65 0.15 -29.27
CA ARG A 441 -7.24 0.09 -30.63
C ARG A 441 -7.27 1.43 -31.36
N ARG A 442 -7.19 2.54 -30.65
CA ARG A 442 -7.21 3.89 -31.23
C ARG A 442 -5.79 4.45 -31.43
N THR A 443 -4.80 3.92 -30.70
CA THR A 443 -3.42 4.41 -30.70
C THR A 443 -2.42 3.48 -31.38
N GLY A 444 -2.76 2.21 -31.58
CA GLY A 444 -2.07 1.27 -32.47
C GLY A 444 -2.69 1.25 -33.86
#